data_AF-A0A379SNU9-F1
#
_entry.id   AF-A0A379SNU9-F1
#
_cell.length_a   1.000
_cell.length_b   1.000
_cell.length_c   1.000
_cell.angle_alpha   90.00
_cell.angle_beta   90.00
_cell.angle_gamma   90.00
#
_symmetry.space_group_name_H-M   'P 1'
#
loop_
_entity.id
_entity.type
_entity.pdbx_description
1 polymer ?
#
loop_
_entity_poly.entity_id
_entity_poly.type
_entity_poly.pdbx_seq_one_letter_code
_entity_poly.pdbx_strand_id
1 'polypeptide(L)'
;MGLYDGYGVDPNYCSTAAMAKQLGCPVILLVDGKAVSTSLAATVMGFQQFDPTLNLAGVIVNRVNSEAHYQLLKNAIEHYCSLPVLGYAPPCDGVALPERHLGLITAKESFVNQQSWHEFAVTLEQTLDVDALLSLSLLSALPAGIWTERPGKTAGAGLTLALADDEAFNFYYPDNIDLLERTGVEIVRFSPLHDRVLPDCQMIWLGGGYPELYAADLAANTMMLKHLRAAHQRGAAIYAECGGLMYLGEHSGG
;
A
#
# COMPACT_ATOMS: atom_id res chain seq x y z
N MET A 1 -4.39 -1.34 -12.04
CA MET A 1 -4.43 0.02 -12.63
C MET A 1 -3.04 0.33 -13.17
N GLY A 2 -2.97 1.01 -14.31
CA GLY A 2 -1.74 1.45 -14.97
C GLY A 2 -1.28 2.84 -14.52
N LEU A 3 -0.21 3.33 -15.16
CA LEU A 3 0.48 4.58 -14.82
C LEU A 3 -0.41 5.84 -14.88
N TYR A 4 -1.28 5.92 -15.89
CA TYR A 4 -2.16 7.06 -16.14
C TYR A 4 -3.58 6.86 -15.58
N ASP A 5 -3.87 5.71 -14.99
CA ASP A 5 -5.19 5.39 -14.48
C ASP A 5 -5.42 6.15 -13.16
N GLY A 6 -6.42 7.00 -13.14
CA GLY A 6 -6.80 7.82 -11.98
C GLY A 6 -8.30 8.03 -11.92
N TYR A 7 -8.73 9.14 -11.33
CA TYR A 7 -10.15 9.49 -11.30
C TYR A 7 -10.57 10.11 -12.63
N GLY A 8 -11.50 9.46 -13.34
CA GLY A 8 -11.95 9.91 -14.64
C GLY A 8 -10.94 9.60 -15.75
N VAL A 9 -10.79 10.52 -16.71
CA VAL A 9 -9.97 10.32 -17.92
C VAL A 9 -8.74 11.23 -18.00
N ASP A 10 -8.59 12.18 -17.07
CA ASP A 10 -7.44 13.08 -17.04
C ASP A 10 -6.25 12.36 -16.38
N PRO A 11 -5.15 12.12 -17.11
CA PRO A 11 -3.97 11.46 -16.56
C PRO A 11 -3.29 12.28 -15.45
N ASN A 12 -3.65 13.55 -15.26
CA ASN A 12 -3.14 14.41 -14.20
C ASN A 12 -4.00 14.38 -12.93
N TYR A 13 -5.09 13.61 -12.92
CA TYR A 13 -6.03 13.62 -11.82
C TYR A 13 -6.08 12.27 -11.08
N CYS A 14 -5.56 12.26 -9.86
CA CYS A 14 -5.52 11.09 -8.97
C CYS A 14 -4.84 9.84 -9.59
N SER A 15 -3.84 10.02 -10.46
CA SER A 15 -3.06 8.94 -11.07
C SER A 15 -1.64 8.85 -10.51
N THR A 16 -0.96 7.73 -10.76
CA THR A 16 0.47 7.58 -10.43
C THR A 16 1.33 8.60 -11.17
N ALA A 17 1.04 8.88 -12.45
CA ALA A 17 1.76 9.88 -13.23
C ALA A 17 1.62 11.30 -12.66
N ALA A 18 0.42 11.66 -12.21
CA ALA A 18 0.16 12.95 -11.57
C ALA A 18 1.00 13.11 -10.30
N MET A 19 0.99 12.09 -9.45
CA MET A 19 1.76 12.08 -8.20
C MET A 19 3.27 12.14 -8.47
N ALA A 20 3.75 11.37 -9.45
CA ALA A 20 5.16 11.39 -9.83
C ALA A 20 5.61 12.79 -10.26
N LYS A 21 4.82 13.50 -11.08
CA LYS A 21 5.14 14.88 -11.49
C LYS A 21 5.11 15.86 -10.32
N GLN A 22 4.14 15.73 -9.42
CA GLN A 22 4.03 16.59 -8.24
C GLN A 22 5.22 16.41 -7.29
N LEU A 23 5.68 15.17 -7.12
CA LEU A 23 6.83 14.85 -6.24
C LEU A 23 8.18 15.02 -6.95
N GLY A 24 8.20 15.22 -8.26
CA GLY A 24 9.41 15.18 -9.08
C GLY A 24 10.03 13.79 -9.17
N CYS A 25 9.24 12.73 -8.90
CA CYS A 25 9.73 11.37 -8.87
C CYS A 25 9.99 10.81 -10.27
N PRO A 26 11.15 10.18 -10.50
CA PRO A 26 11.41 9.37 -11.68
C PRO A 26 10.48 8.16 -11.68
N VAL A 27 10.02 7.78 -12.87
CA VAL A 27 9.15 6.62 -13.09
C VAL A 27 9.92 5.53 -13.80
N ILE A 28 9.91 4.33 -13.21
CA ILE A 28 10.42 3.10 -13.83
C ILE A 28 9.22 2.31 -14.34
N LEU A 29 9.13 2.10 -15.65
CA LEU A 29 8.05 1.34 -16.25
C LEU A 29 8.31 -0.15 -16.11
N LEU A 30 7.37 -0.87 -15.49
CA LEU A 30 7.33 -2.32 -15.53
C LEU A 30 6.42 -2.76 -16.69
N VAL A 31 6.98 -3.41 -17.70
CA VAL A 31 6.25 -3.82 -18.91
C VAL A 31 6.26 -5.34 -19.09
N ASP A 32 5.22 -5.90 -19.68
CA ASP A 32 5.12 -7.33 -19.93
C ASP A 32 5.90 -7.76 -21.17
N GLY A 33 6.95 -8.57 -20.98
CA GLY A 33 7.75 -9.16 -22.05
C GLY A 33 7.19 -10.48 -22.59
N LYS A 34 6.11 -11.03 -22.01
CA LYS A 34 5.57 -12.33 -22.42
C LYS A 34 5.09 -12.31 -23.88
N ALA A 35 5.65 -13.21 -24.70
CA ALA A 35 5.25 -13.43 -26.09
C ALA A 35 5.24 -12.17 -26.97
N VAL A 36 6.09 -11.19 -26.66
CA VAL A 36 6.29 -9.96 -27.45
C VAL A 36 7.74 -9.82 -27.88
N SER A 37 7.97 -8.92 -28.83
CA SER A 37 9.29 -8.62 -29.41
C SER A 37 9.38 -7.09 -29.55
N THR A 38 9.79 -6.55 -30.70
CA THR A 38 9.90 -5.11 -30.97
C THR A 38 8.64 -4.30 -30.63
N SER A 39 7.44 -4.89 -30.70
CA SER A 39 6.19 -4.23 -30.30
C SER A 39 6.18 -3.72 -28.85
N LEU A 40 7.00 -4.28 -27.96
CA LEU A 40 7.15 -3.77 -26.60
C LEU A 40 7.70 -2.32 -26.60
N ALA A 41 8.63 -2.02 -27.51
CA ALA A 41 9.15 -0.66 -27.68
C ALA A 41 8.07 0.32 -28.16
N ALA A 42 7.13 -0.14 -29.00
CA ALA A 42 5.98 0.69 -29.39
C ALA A 42 5.07 1.01 -28.19
N THR A 43 4.85 0.06 -27.28
CA THR A 43 4.12 0.30 -26.03
C THR A 43 4.84 1.31 -25.14
N VAL A 44 6.15 1.13 -24.90
CA VAL A 44 6.96 2.06 -24.10
C VAL A 44 6.97 3.47 -24.72
N MET A 45 7.17 3.56 -26.03
CA MET A 45 7.09 4.81 -26.77
C MET A 45 5.71 5.47 -26.64
N GLY A 46 4.63 4.68 -26.65
CA GLY A 46 3.28 5.17 -26.38
C GLY A 46 3.18 5.84 -25.02
N PHE A 47 3.69 5.21 -23.95
CA PHE A 47 3.74 5.82 -22.62
C PHE A 47 4.55 7.11 -22.59
N GLN A 48 5.72 7.13 -23.26
CA GLN A 48 6.61 8.30 -23.33
C GLN A 48 6.00 9.48 -24.11
N GLN A 49 5.34 9.19 -25.24
CA GLN A 49 4.73 10.22 -26.09
C GLN A 49 3.39 10.72 -25.54
N PHE A 50 2.66 9.89 -24.80
CA PHE A 50 1.38 10.26 -24.23
C PHE A 50 1.49 11.42 -23.23
N ASP A 51 2.55 11.42 -22.42
CA ASP A 51 2.89 12.54 -21.56
C ASP A 51 4.41 12.82 -21.55
N PRO A 52 4.90 13.69 -22.45
CA PRO A 52 6.32 14.05 -22.54
C PRO A 52 6.86 14.80 -21.32
N THR A 53 5.98 15.26 -20.41
CA THR A 53 6.40 15.97 -19.19
C THR A 53 6.73 15.02 -18.04
N LEU A 54 6.35 13.74 -18.16
CA LEU A 54 6.64 12.74 -17.17
C LEU A 54 8.10 12.26 -17.28
N ASN A 55 8.80 12.22 -16.15
CA ASN A 55 10.17 11.70 -16.09
C ASN A 55 10.16 10.15 -16.10
N LEU A 56 10.03 9.56 -17.28
CA LEU A 56 10.30 8.13 -17.48
C LEU A 56 11.81 7.89 -17.47
N ALA A 57 12.32 7.32 -16.37
CA ALA A 57 13.76 7.19 -16.15
C ALA A 57 14.32 5.84 -16.61
N GLY A 58 13.48 4.80 -16.73
CA GLY A 58 13.94 3.48 -17.16
C GLY A 58 12.81 2.47 -17.28
N VAL A 59 13.16 1.26 -17.72
CA VAL A 59 12.22 0.15 -17.94
C VAL A 59 12.73 -1.13 -17.31
N ILE A 60 11.83 -1.89 -16.67
CA ILE A 60 12.05 -3.28 -16.26
C ILE A 60 11.08 -4.15 -17.07
N VAL A 61 11.56 -5.28 -17.59
CA VAL A 61 10.72 -6.19 -18.37
C VAL A 61 10.30 -7.39 -17.53
N ASN A 62 9.01 -7.56 -17.30
CA ASN A 62 8.47 -8.69 -16.54
C ASN A 62 8.18 -9.90 -17.45
N ARG A 63 8.16 -11.11 -16.87
CA ARG A 63 7.78 -12.39 -17.50
C ARG A 63 8.63 -12.77 -18.73
N VAL A 64 9.94 -12.60 -18.63
CA VAL A 64 10.89 -13.00 -19.69
C VAL A 64 11.61 -14.29 -19.32
N ASN A 65 11.56 -15.30 -20.19
CA ASN A 65 12.05 -16.65 -19.90
C ASN A 65 13.52 -16.90 -20.23
N SER A 66 14.16 -16.03 -21.02
CA SER A 66 15.54 -16.24 -21.46
C SER A 66 16.29 -14.95 -21.72
N GLU A 67 17.60 -15.00 -21.50
CA GLU A 67 18.52 -13.90 -21.75
C GLU A 67 18.48 -13.43 -23.20
N ALA A 68 18.40 -14.37 -24.16
CA ALA A 68 18.33 -14.02 -25.59
C ALA A 68 17.06 -13.21 -25.93
N HIS A 69 15.93 -13.55 -25.31
CA HIS A 69 14.68 -12.80 -25.47
C HIS A 69 14.77 -11.43 -24.79
N TYR A 70 15.32 -11.37 -23.58
CA TYR A 70 15.58 -10.11 -22.89
C TYR A 70 16.45 -9.17 -23.72
N GLN A 71 17.57 -9.63 -24.28
CA GLN A 71 18.47 -8.82 -25.11
C GLN A 71 17.76 -8.27 -26.35
N LEU A 72 16.86 -9.04 -26.97
CA LEU A 72 16.03 -8.53 -28.07
C LEU A 72 15.16 -7.35 -27.60
N LEU A 73 14.45 -7.52 -26.48
CA LEU A 73 13.55 -6.52 -25.93
C LEU A 73 14.32 -5.26 -25.48
N LYS A 74 15.44 -5.45 -24.78
CA LYS A 74 16.37 -4.40 -24.36
C LYS A 74 16.82 -3.57 -25.55
N ASN A 75 17.36 -4.21 -26.58
CA ASN A 75 17.84 -3.51 -27.78
C ASN A 75 16.73 -2.74 -28.49
N ALA A 76 15.52 -3.30 -28.58
CA ALA A 76 14.39 -2.59 -29.17
C ALA A 76 14.00 -1.33 -28.36
N ILE A 77 13.89 -1.44 -27.04
CA ILE A 77 13.52 -0.31 -26.18
C ILE A 77 14.60 0.77 -26.20
N GLU A 78 15.88 0.40 -26.01
CA GLU A 78 16.98 1.36 -25.98
C GLU A 78 17.14 2.07 -27.34
N HIS A 79 17.02 1.33 -28.44
CA HIS A 79 17.14 1.89 -29.78
C HIS A 79 16.01 2.86 -30.14
N TYR A 80 14.75 2.49 -29.87
CA TYR A 80 13.59 3.27 -30.32
C TYR A 80 13.09 4.30 -29.29
N CYS A 81 13.31 4.08 -27.99
CA CYS A 81 12.77 4.93 -26.92
C CYS A 81 13.87 5.74 -26.19
N SER A 82 15.15 5.40 -26.39
CA SER A 82 16.29 6.03 -25.70
C SER A 82 16.16 5.98 -24.16
N LEU A 83 15.55 4.91 -23.64
CA LEU A 83 15.42 4.64 -22.21
C LEU A 83 16.29 3.46 -21.81
N PRO A 84 17.00 3.52 -20.67
CA PRO A 84 17.76 2.39 -20.17
C PRO A 84 16.80 1.26 -19.75
N VAL A 85 17.14 0.02 -20.12
CA VAL A 85 16.44 -1.16 -19.62
C VAL A 85 17.26 -1.77 -18.50
N LEU A 86 16.70 -1.71 -17.29
CA LEU A 86 17.39 -2.05 -16.04
C LEU A 86 17.46 -3.54 -15.77
N GLY A 87 16.83 -4.37 -16.60
CA GLY A 87 16.83 -5.82 -16.44
C GLY A 87 15.48 -6.44 -16.75
N TYR A 88 15.35 -7.70 -16.35
CA TYR A 88 14.10 -8.44 -16.45
C TYR A 88 13.78 -9.26 -15.21
N ALA A 89 12.50 -9.58 -15.04
CA ALA A 89 12.03 -10.56 -14.07
C ALA A 89 11.52 -11.79 -14.83
N PRO A 90 12.05 -13.00 -14.54
CA PRO A 90 11.48 -14.22 -15.09
C PRO A 90 10.15 -14.56 -14.39
N PRO A 91 9.29 -15.39 -15.01
CA PRO A 91 8.18 -16.00 -14.29
C PRO A 91 8.72 -16.81 -13.10
N CYS A 92 8.05 -16.68 -11.95
CA CYS A 92 8.42 -17.41 -10.74
C CYS A 92 7.18 -18.09 -10.15
N ASP A 93 7.16 -19.42 -10.23
CA ASP A 93 6.10 -20.21 -9.61
C ASP A 93 6.24 -20.17 -8.09
N GLY A 94 5.11 -20.12 -7.38
CA GLY A 94 5.10 -20.04 -5.91
C GLY A 94 5.34 -18.63 -5.34
N VAL A 95 5.61 -17.64 -6.19
CA VAL A 95 5.66 -16.21 -5.82
C VAL A 95 4.39 -15.53 -6.31
N ALA A 96 3.38 -15.53 -5.46
CA ALA A 96 2.13 -14.81 -5.69
C ALA A 96 1.64 -14.22 -4.36
N LEU A 97 1.07 -13.03 -4.43
CA LEU A 97 0.29 -12.47 -3.32
C LEU A 97 -1.14 -12.99 -3.49
N PRO A 98 -1.65 -13.83 -2.57
CA PRO A 98 -2.98 -14.36 -2.73
C PRO A 98 -4.02 -13.24 -2.57
N GLU A 99 -5.01 -13.25 -3.45
CA GLU A 99 -6.09 -12.26 -3.50
C GLU A 99 -7.41 -12.89 -3.00
N ARG A 100 -8.31 -12.03 -2.53
CA ARG A 100 -9.71 -12.34 -2.20
C ARG A 100 -10.63 -11.36 -2.93
N HIS A 101 -11.94 -11.56 -2.85
CA HIS A 101 -12.94 -10.77 -3.57
C HIS A 101 -12.81 -9.24 -3.45
N LEU A 102 -12.18 -8.71 -2.38
CA LEU A 102 -12.03 -7.28 -2.11
C LEU A 102 -10.62 -6.90 -1.62
N GLY A 103 -9.57 -7.57 -2.11
CA GLY A 103 -8.18 -7.15 -1.86
C GLY A 103 -7.20 -8.30 -1.68
N LEU A 104 -6.03 -8.00 -1.14
CA LEU A 104 -5.01 -9.00 -0.83
C LEU A 104 -5.36 -9.70 0.49
N ILE A 105 -4.99 -10.98 0.61
CA ILE A 105 -4.90 -11.62 1.92
C ILE A 105 -3.79 -10.90 2.70
N THR A 106 -4.09 -10.47 3.93
CA THR A 106 -3.15 -9.66 4.72
C THR A 106 -1.92 -10.47 5.12
N ALA A 107 -0.82 -9.79 5.46
CA ALA A 107 0.39 -10.45 5.95
C ALA A 107 0.17 -11.24 7.26
N LYS A 108 -0.83 -10.86 8.08
CA LYS A 108 -1.21 -11.59 9.29
C LYS A 108 -1.90 -12.93 8.96
N GLU A 109 -2.57 -13.02 7.82
CA GLU A 109 -3.32 -14.21 7.39
C GLU A 109 -2.55 -15.08 6.37
N SER A 110 -1.61 -14.48 5.64
CA SER A 110 -0.88 -15.14 4.55
C SER A 110 0.38 -15.83 5.04
N PHE A 111 0.42 -17.15 4.89
CA PHE A 111 1.67 -17.91 4.94
C PHE A 111 2.24 -17.97 3.52
N VAL A 112 3.07 -16.99 3.17
CA VAL A 112 3.84 -17.05 1.92
C VAL A 112 4.97 -18.07 2.05
N ASN A 113 5.27 -18.77 0.95
CA ASN A 113 6.43 -19.65 0.91
C ASN A 113 7.72 -18.81 0.90
N GLN A 114 8.31 -18.61 2.07
CA GLN A 114 9.51 -17.78 2.24
C GLN A 114 10.67 -18.22 1.33
N GLN A 115 10.78 -19.53 1.06
CA GLN A 115 11.85 -20.08 0.21
C GLN A 115 11.70 -19.59 -1.24
N SER A 116 10.50 -19.68 -1.82
CA SER A 116 10.25 -19.21 -3.19
C SER A 116 10.50 -17.71 -3.34
N TRP A 117 10.11 -16.90 -2.34
CA TRP A 117 10.40 -15.47 -2.33
C TRP A 117 11.89 -15.16 -2.24
N HIS A 118 12.63 -15.93 -1.44
CA HIS A 118 14.09 -15.78 -1.33
C HIS A 118 14.79 -16.14 -2.64
N GLU A 119 14.43 -17.26 -3.26
CA GLU A 119 14.95 -17.68 -4.57
C GLU A 119 14.65 -16.66 -5.67
N PHE A 120 13.45 -16.07 -5.63
CA PHE A 120 13.08 -15.00 -6.55
C PHE A 120 13.91 -13.73 -6.33
N ALA A 121 14.14 -13.32 -5.08
CA ALA A 121 15.00 -12.18 -4.78
C ALA A 121 16.44 -12.37 -5.30
N VAL A 122 17.02 -13.56 -5.08
CA VAL A 122 18.36 -13.92 -5.61
C VAL A 122 18.36 -13.88 -7.14
N THR A 123 17.28 -14.33 -7.77
CA THR A 123 17.14 -14.27 -9.24
C THR A 123 17.09 -12.82 -9.73
N LEU A 124 16.29 -11.96 -9.08
CA LEU A 124 16.20 -10.54 -9.42
C LEU A 124 17.54 -9.81 -9.24
N GLU A 125 18.32 -10.14 -8.23
CA GLU A 125 19.67 -9.57 -8.03
C GLU A 125 20.62 -9.92 -9.19
N GLN A 126 20.41 -11.06 -9.86
CA GLN A 126 21.20 -11.48 -11.02
C GLN A 126 20.69 -10.88 -12.35
N THR A 127 19.38 -10.61 -12.45
CA THR A 127 18.74 -10.20 -13.71
C THR A 127 18.35 -8.72 -13.76
N LEU A 128 18.45 -7.99 -12.65
CA LEU A 128 18.25 -6.55 -12.54
C LEU A 128 19.54 -5.84 -12.14
N ASP A 129 19.80 -4.70 -12.78
CA ASP A 129 20.79 -3.72 -12.34
C ASP A 129 20.19 -2.89 -11.21
N VAL A 130 20.28 -3.43 -9.98
CA VAL A 130 19.73 -2.81 -8.76
C VAL A 130 20.45 -1.49 -8.46
N ASP A 131 21.74 -1.40 -8.73
CA ASP A 131 22.52 -0.17 -8.49
C ASP A 131 22.07 0.96 -9.43
N ALA A 132 21.83 0.65 -10.71
CA ALA A 132 21.26 1.62 -11.65
C ALA A 132 19.83 2.01 -11.27
N LEU A 133 19.00 1.06 -10.84
CA LEU A 133 17.65 1.34 -10.34
C LEU A 133 17.68 2.32 -9.16
N LEU A 134 18.52 2.06 -8.16
CA LEU A 134 18.68 2.92 -6.99
C LEU A 134 19.18 4.31 -7.42
N SER A 135 20.21 4.36 -8.26
CA SER A 135 20.78 5.62 -8.76
C SER A 135 19.74 6.47 -9.51
N LEU A 136 18.89 5.84 -10.34
CA LEU A 136 17.83 6.52 -11.07
C LEU A 136 16.67 6.96 -10.18
N SER A 137 16.47 6.33 -9.03
CA SER A 137 15.39 6.66 -8.08
C SER A 137 15.72 7.82 -7.13
N LEU A 138 16.97 8.29 -7.12
CA LEU A 138 17.40 9.39 -6.27
C LEU A 138 16.77 10.72 -6.71
N LEU A 139 16.09 11.37 -5.78
CA LEU A 139 15.59 12.73 -5.97
C LEU A 139 16.73 13.72 -5.73
N SER A 140 17.00 14.56 -6.73
CA SER A 140 17.99 15.65 -6.62
C SER A 140 17.50 16.79 -5.74
N ALA A 141 16.19 16.97 -5.62
CA ALA A 141 15.53 17.90 -4.72
C ALA A 141 14.20 17.31 -4.25
N LEU A 142 13.88 17.54 -2.98
CA LEU A 142 12.55 17.22 -2.46
C LEU A 142 11.55 18.26 -2.98
N PRO A 143 10.27 17.86 -3.22
CA PRO A 143 9.24 18.80 -3.61
C PRO A 143 9.06 19.87 -2.54
N ALA A 144 8.83 21.11 -2.98
CA ALA A 144 8.52 22.20 -2.07
C ALA A 144 7.18 21.93 -1.37
N GLY A 145 7.21 21.89 -0.04
CA GLY A 145 6.04 21.65 0.79
C GLY A 145 6.08 22.48 2.06
N ILE A 146 4.91 22.86 2.56
CA ILE A 146 4.77 23.49 3.86
C ILE A 146 4.49 22.37 4.85
N TRP A 147 5.43 22.12 5.74
CA TRP A 147 5.18 21.25 6.87
C TRP A 147 4.25 21.95 7.84
N THR A 148 3.14 21.31 8.19
CA THR A 148 2.30 21.78 9.27
C THR A 148 3.05 21.68 10.59
N GLU A 149 2.76 22.61 11.51
CA GLU A 149 3.32 22.54 12.85
C GLU A 149 2.86 21.24 13.51
N ARG A 150 3.82 20.43 13.97
CA ARG A 150 3.50 19.19 14.67
C ARG A 150 3.00 19.53 16.07
N PRO A 151 2.03 18.78 16.61
CA PRO A 151 1.60 19.01 17.99
C PRO A 151 2.78 18.86 18.96
N GLY A 152 2.73 19.62 20.06
CA GLY A 152 3.75 19.56 21.11
C GLY A 152 3.87 18.15 21.72
N LYS A 153 5.05 17.81 22.22
CA LYS A 153 5.36 16.46 22.75
C LYS A 153 4.50 16.01 23.94
N THR A 154 3.81 16.94 24.58
CA THR A 154 2.93 16.67 25.73
C THR A 154 1.48 17.07 25.46
N ALA A 155 1.13 17.35 24.20
CA ALA A 155 -0.20 17.81 23.84
C ALA A 155 -1.30 16.79 24.18
N GLY A 156 -0.96 15.50 24.22
CA GLY A 156 -1.86 14.41 24.60
C GLY A 156 -1.52 13.75 25.93
N ALA A 157 -0.66 14.37 26.76
CA ALA A 157 -0.25 13.79 28.03
C ALA A 157 -1.45 13.54 28.96
N GLY A 158 -1.55 12.32 29.50
CA GLY A 158 -2.65 11.89 30.36
C GLY A 158 -3.92 11.47 29.61
N LEU A 159 -3.88 11.40 28.27
CA LEU A 159 -4.94 10.79 27.48
C LEU A 159 -4.58 9.34 27.14
N THR A 160 -5.54 8.44 27.31
CA THR A 160 -5.44 7.05 26.88
C THR A 160 -6.34 6.82 25.67
N LEU A 161 -5.75 6.25 24.61
CA LEU A 161 -6.40 5.84 23.37
C LEU A 161 -6.51 4.31 23.33
N ALA A 162 -7.74 3.80 23.29
CA ALA A 162 -7.99 2.39 23.02
C ALA A 162 -7.97 2.15 21.49
N LEU A 163 -6.95 1.43 21.00
CA LEU A 163 -6.79 1.10 19.58
C LEU A 163 -7.24 -0.35 19.34
N ALA A 164 -8.23 -0.57 18.48
CA ALA A 164 -8.60 -1.93 18.09
C ALA A 164 -7.46 -2.57 17.29
N ASP A 165 -6.93 -3.72 17.69
CA ASP A 165 -5.87 -4.41 16.94
C ASP A 165 -6.07 -5.93 17.01
N ASP A 166 -6.68 -6.49 15.97
CA ASP A 166 -6.93 -7.92 15.81
C ASP A 166 -7.10 -8.32 14.33
N GLU A 167 -7.63 -9.52 14.07
CA GLU A 167 -7.85 -10.03 12.72
C GLU A 167 -8.91 -9.25 11.94
N ALA A 168 -9.89 -8.66 12.63
CA ALA A 168 -10.94 -7.83 12.04
C ALA A 168 -10.49 -6.37 11.84
N PHE A 169 -9.63 -5.85 12.72
CA PHE A 169 -9.18 -4.46 12.73
C PHE A 169 -7.65 -4.39 12.73
N ASN A 170 -7.03 -4.25 11.56
CA ASN A 170 -5.57 -4.22 11.42
C ASN A 170 -5.04 -3.28 10.34
N PHE A 171 -5.89 -2.44 9.74
CA PHE A 171 -5.45 -1.45 8.76
C PHE A 171 -5.24 -0.10 9.44
N TYR A 172 -3.97 0.18 9.75
CA TYR A 172 -3.53 1.42 10.36
C TYR A 172 -2.32 1.98 9.63
N TYR A 173 -2.22 3.31 9.60
CA TYR A 173 -1.02 4.01 9.16
C TYR A 173 -0.05 4.15 10.34
N PRO A 174 1.15 3.54 10.30
CA PRO A 174 2.13 3.63 11.37
C PRO A 174 2.48 5.08 11.72
N ASP A 175 2.61 5.96 10.72
CA ASP A 175 2.90 7.38 10.92
C ASP A 175 1.88 8.10 11.81
N ASN A 176 0.60 7.71 11.75
CA ASN A 176 -0.44 8.29 12.61
C ASN A 176 -0.29 7.82 14.07
N ILE A 177 0.05 6.54 14.26
CA ILE A 177 0.31 5.96 15.57
C ILE A 177 1.55 6.62 16.19
N ASP A 178 2.65 6.67 15.45
CA ASP A 178 3.90 7.32 15.84
C ASP A 178 3.67 8.79 16.21
N LEU A 179 2.85 9.50 15.44
CA LEU A 179 2.51 10.89 15.73
C LEU A 179 1.80 11.01 17.08
N LEU A 180 0.79 10.18 17.36
CA LEU A 180 0.05 10.20 18.61
C LEU A 180 0.93 9.86 19.82
N GLU A 181 1.74 8.80 19.72
CA GLU A 181 2.68 8.42 20.78
C GLU A 181 3.67 9.55 21.09
N ARG A 182 4.19 10.23 20.05
CA ARG A 182 5.09 11.37 20.20
C ARG A 182 4.46 12.57 20.92
N THR A 183 3.14 12.66 20.99
CA THR A 183 2.42 13.70 21.75
C THR A 183 2.16 13.34 23.21
N GLY A 184 2.56 12.13 23.63
CA GLY A 184 2.38 11.64 25.00
C GLY A 184 1.05 10.93 25.26
N VAL A 185 0.29 10.60 24.21
CA VAL A 185 -0.91 9.74 24.31
C VAL A 185 -0.47 8.32 24.66
N GLU A 186 -1.12 7.71 25.64
CA GLU A 186 -0.95 6.29 25.95
C GLU A 186 -1.86 5.47 25.04
N ILE A 187 -1.28 4.66 24.15
CA ILE A 187 -2.05 3.78 23.27
C ILE A 187 -2.16 2.40 23.91
N VAL A 188 -3.39 1.98 24.21
CA VAL A 188 -3.69 0.65 24.72
C VAL A 188 -4.42 -0.12 23.62
N ARG A 189 -3.79 -1.21 23.17
CA ARG A 189 -4.39 -2.08 22.15
C ARG A 189 -5.39 -3.03 22.79
N PHE A 190 -6.51 -3.27 22.12
CA PHE A 190 -7.51 -4.25 22.52
C PHE A 190 -8.08 -4.96 21.29
N SER A 191 -8.65 -6.14 21.48
CA SER A 191 -9.30 -6.91 20.42
C SER A 191 -10.82 -6.86 20.56
N PRO A 192 -11.54 -6.21 19.62
CA PRO A 192 -12.99 -6.35 19.52
C PRO A 192 -13.48 -7.80 19.38
N LEU A 193 -12.69 -8.69 18.77
CA LEU A 193 -13.02 -10.11 18.64
C LEU A 193 -12.90 -10.86 19.96
N HIS A 194 -11.77 -10.70 20.66
CA HIS A 194 -11.37 -11.62 21.72
C HIS A 194 -11.56 -11.02 23.12
N ASP A 195 -11.41 -9.71 23.28
CA ASP A 195 -11.51 -9.06 24.58
C ASP A 195 -12.97 -8.84 24.97
N ARG A 196 -13.26 -8.99 26.26
CA ARG A 196 -14.60 -8.78 26.83
C ARG A 196 -14.75 -7.43 27.54
N VAL A 197 -13.65 -6.70 27.70
CA VAL A 197 -13.58 -5.46 28.47
C VAL A 197 -12.77 -4.45 27.66
N LEU A 198 -13.40 -3.32 27.36
CA LEU A 198 -12.70 -2.16 26.82
C LEU A 198 -11.80 -1.54 27.91
N PRO A 199 -10.53 -1.20 27.59
CA PRO A 199 -9.67 -0.42 28.48
C PRO A 199 -10.29 0.92 28.89
N ASP A 200 -9.91 1.45 30.06
CA ASP A 200 -10.29 2.81 30.42
C ASP A 200 -9.55 3.80 29.49
N CYS A 201 -10.31 4.67 28.84
CA CYS A 201 -9.80 5.52 27.77
C CYS A 201 -10.67 6.76 27.56
N GLN A 202 -10.07 7.80 26.99
CA GLN A 202 -10.75 9.02 26.58
C GLN A 202 -11.10 8.98 25.09
N MET A 203 -10.43 8.12 24.32
CA MET A 203 -10.68 7.93 22.90
C MET A 203 -10.60 6.45 22.51
N ILE A 204 -11.41 6.06 21.53
CA ILE A 204 -11.41 4.75 20.89
C ILE A 204 -11.16 4.94 19.40
N TRP A 205 -10.22 4.19 18.84
CA TRP A 205 -9.97 4.13 17.41
C TRP A 205 -10.24 2.71 16.89
N LEU A 206 -11.28 2.61 16.07
CA LEU A 206 -11.66 1.43 15.31
C LEU A 206 -11.23 1.65 13.85
N GLY A 207 -10.06 1.14 13.48
CA GLY A 207 -9.50 1.34 12.15
C GLY A 207 -10.15 0.50 11.07
N GLY A 208 -9.47 0.42 9.93
CA GLY A 208 -9.90 -0.44 8.83
C GLY A 208 -9.56 -1.91 9.07
N GLY A 209 -10.07 -2.74 8.16
CA GLY A 209 -9.87 -4.18 8.16
C GLY A 209 -11.06 -4.84 7.46
N TYR A 210 -11.26 -6.13 7.72
CA TYR A 210 -12.34 -6.92 7.12
C TYR A 210 -13.31 -7.46 8.18
N PRO A 211 -13.97 -6.60 8.98
CA PRO A 211 -14.86 -7.06 10.04
C PRO A 211 -16.05 -7.88 9.54
N GLU A 212 -16.44 -7.74 8.28
CA GLU A 212 -17.47 -8.55 7.65
C GLU A 212 -17.14 -10.05 7.61
N LEU A 213 -15.85 -10.41 7.57
CA LEU A 213 -15.41 -11.81 7.65
C LEU A 213 -15.62 -12.40 9.05
N TYR A 214 -15.72 -11.53 10.06
CA TYR A 214 -15.88 -11.88 11.47
C TYR A 214 -17.19 -11.36 12.05
N ALA A 215 -18.16 -11.02 11.20
CA ALA A 215 -19.39 -10.34 11.63
C ALA A 215 -20.16 -11.13 12.70
N ALA A 216 -20.22 -12.45 12.58
CA ALA A 216 -20.89 -13.32 13.55
C ALA A 216 -20.19 -13.28 14.92
N ASP A 217 -18.86 -13.36 14.95
CA ASP A 217 -18.07 -13.36 16.19
C ASP A 217 -18.11 -11.98 16.86
N LEU A 218 -17.96 -10.91 16.07
CA LEU A 218 -18.09 -9.52 16.52
C LEU A 218 -19.47 -9.24 17.11
N ALA A 219 -20.54 -9.73 16.48
CA ALA A 219 -21.91 -9.60 16.98
C ALA A 219 -22.15 -10.43 18.25
N ALA A 220 -21.52 -11.60 18.35
CA ALA A 220 -21.59 -12.47 19.51
C ALA A 220 -20.89 -11.87 20.75
N ASN A 221 -19.89 -11.01 20.56
CA ASN A 221 -19.21 -10.28 21.64
C ASN A 221 -20.06 -9.11 22.19
N THR A 222 -21.22 -9.45 22.75
CA THR A 222 -22.17 -8.49 23.33
C THR A 222 -21.58 -7.69 24.50
N MET A 223 -20.54 -8.19 25.17
CA MET A 223 -19.85 -7.49 26.25
C MET A 223 -19.05 -6.31 25.72
N MET A 224 -18.23 -6.53 24.68
CA MET A 224 -17.49 -5.44 24.04
C MET A 224 -18.45 -4.37 23.48
N LEU A 225 -19.51 -4.79 22.78
CA LEU A 225 -20.53 -3.86 22.27
C LEU A 225 -21.18 -3.01 23.38
N LYS A 226 -21.45 -3.60 24.55
CA LYS A 226 -21.94 -2.86 25.73
C LYS A 226 -20.92 -1.85 26.23
N HIS A 227 -19.64 -2.23 26.28
CA HIS A 227 -18.57 -1.34 26.73
C HIS A 227 -18.38 -0.16 25.77
N LEU A 228 -18.40 -0.39 24.45
CA LEU A 228 -18.33 0.67 23.43
C LEU A 228 -19.49 1.67 23.58
N ARG A 229 -20.73 1.17 23.74
CA ARG A 229 -21.90 2.03 23.98
C ARG A 229 -21.78 2.82 25.29
N ALA A 230 -21.31 2.19 26.36
CA ALA A 230 -21.10 2.86 27.64
C ALA A 230 -20.01 3.93 27.55
N ALA A 231 -18.92 3.69 26.82
CA ALA A 231 -17.88 4.68 26.58
C ALA A 231 -18.41 5.89 25.81
N HIS A 232 -19.21 5.66 24.75
CA HIS A 232 -19.89 6.73 24.02
C HIS A 232 -20.81 7.56 24.95
N GLN A 233 -21.61 6.90 25.80
CA GLN A 233 -22.51 7.57 26.76
C GLN A 233 -21.76 8.41 27.81
N ARG A 234 -20.52 8.02 28.16
CA ARG A 234 -19.64 8.80 29.04
C ARG A 234 -18.92 9.96 28.33
N GLY A 235 -19.10 10.09 27.02
CA GLY A 235 -18.47 11.14 26.20
C GLY A 235 -17.07 10.80 25.70
N ALA A 236 -16.65 9.53 25.72
CA ALA A 236 -15.42 9.12 25.04
C ALA A 236 -15.53 9.37 23.52
N ALA A 237 -14.48 9.93 22.93
CA ALA A 237 -14.44 10.13 21.49
C ALA A 237 -14.29 8.77 20.78
N ILE A 238 -15.10 8.51 19.76
CA ILE A 238 -14.98 7.28 18.96
C ILE A 238 -14.69 7.67 17.52
N TYR A 239 -13.54 7.23 17.03
CA TYR A 239 -13.14 7.38 15.64
C TYR A 239 -13.20 6.02 14.96
N ALA A 240 -13.96 5.94 13.86
CA ALA A 240 -14.22 4.72 13.14
C ALA A 240 -14.01 4.95 11.64
N GLU A 241 -13.14 4.13 11.03
CA GLU A 241 -12.77 4.24 9.61
C GLU A 241 -13.14 2.95 8.89
N CYS A 242 -13.69 3.04 7.67
CA CYS A 242 -13.94 1.88 6.80
C CYS A 242 -14.63 0.72 7.55
N GLY A 243 -13.92 -0.38 7.83
CA GLY A 243 -14.41 -1.51 8.61
C GLY A 243 -14.91 -1.12 10.01
N GLY A 244 -14.22 -0.23 10.72
CA GLY A 244 -14.69 0.32 12.01
C GLY A 244 -16.08 0.95 11.90
N LEU A 245 -16.36 1.67 10.81
CA LEU A 245 -17.68 2.27 10.58
C LEU A 245 -18.73 1.18 10.32
N MET A 246 -18.39 0.14 9.56
CA MET A 246 -19.28 -1.01 9.34
C MET A 246 -19.62 -1.73 10.64
N TYR A 247 -18.66 -1.88 11.55
CA TYR A 247 -18.85 -2.53 12.85
C TYR A 247 -19.78 -1.73 13.78
N LEU A 248 -19.71 -0.40 13.74
CA LEU A 248 -20.61 0.46 14.51
C LEU A 248 -21.99 0.66 13.87
N GLY A 249 -22.11 0.41 12.56
CA GLY A 249 -23.36 0.56 11.83
C GLY A 249 -24.41 -0.50 12.18
N GLU A 250 -25.67 -0.11 12.15
CA GLU A 250 -26.76 -1.08 12.18
C GLU A 250 -26.98 -1.65 10.77
N HIS A 251 -27.00 -2.97 10.64
CA HIS A 251 -27.53 -3.59 9.42
C HIS A 251 -29.04 -3.34 9.37
N SER A 252 -29.48 -2.54 8.40
CA SER A 252 -30.89 -2.47 7.97
C SER A 252 -31.28 -3.78 7.28
N GLY A 253 -31.35 -4.87 8.04
CA GLY A 253 -31.56 -6.22 7.54
C GLY A 253 -32.17 -7.11 8.61
N GLY A 254 -33.39 -6.76 9.02
CA GLY A 254 -34.31 -7.55 9.83
C GLY A 254 -35.74 -7.21 9.43
#